data_AF-A0A2E6XP66-F1
#
_entry.id   AF-A0A2E6XP66-F1
#
_cell.length_a   1.000
_cell.length_b   1.000
_cell.length_c   1.000
_cell.angle_alpha   90.00
_cell.angle_beta   90.00
_cell.angle_gamma   90.00
#
_symmetry.space_group_name_H-M   'P 1'
#
loop_
_entity.id
_entity.type
_entity.pdbx_description
1 polymer ?
#
loop_
_entity_poly.entity_id
_entity_poly.type
_entity_poly.pdbx_seq_one_letter_code
_entity_poly.pdbx_strand_id
1 'polypeptide(L)' 'MKNKNSFVDPAHCPWVGVVILILFLAMIPVWPFEGNLLGVPIWSMFALLVSIFTSFFIAYVTLRVWQDPDNEEEKNV' A
#
# COMPACT_ATOMS: atom_id res chain seq x y z
N MET A 1 -4.80 32.58 -16.04
CA MET A 1 -5.10 31.90 -14.77
C MET A 1 -5.52 30.48 -15.10
N LYS A 2 -4.59 29.52 -15.00
CA LYS A 2 -4.84 28.11 -15.34
C LYS A 2 -5.13 27.40 -14.03
N ASN A 3 -6.42 27.24 -13.72
CA ASN A 3 -6.88 26.52 -12.55
C ASN A 3 -6.58 25.03 -12.78
N LYS A 4 -5.47 24.53 -12.21
CA LYS A 4 -5.11 23.11 -12.23
C LYS A 4 -5.05 22.61 -10.79
N ASN A 5 -6.22 22.54 -10.15
CA ASN A 5 -6.42 21.81 -8.91
C ASN A 5 -6.39 20.29 -9.18
N SER A 6 -5.36 19.77 -9.86
CA SER A 6 -5.18 18.33 -10.05
C SER A 6 -4.49 17.74 -8.82
N PHE A 7 -5.03 18.01 -7.64
CA PHE A 7 -4.68 17.25 -6.45
C PHE A 7 -5.26 15.85 -6.63
N VAL A 8 -4.41 14.88 -6.97
CA VAL A 8 -4.82 13.48 -7.08
C VAL A 8 -4.64 12.86 -5.71
N ASP A 9 -5.70 12.92 -4.92
CA ASP A 9 -5.75 12.24 -3.64
C ASP A 9 -5.79 10.73 -3.87
N PRO A 10 -4.83 9.94 -3.34
CA PRO A 10 -4.88 8.48 -3.40
C PRO A 10 -6.17 7.89 -2.82
N ALA A 11 -6.89 8.60 -1.94
CA ALA A 11 -8.19 8.18 -1.42
C ALA A 11 -9.31 8.17 -2.49
N HIS A 12 -9.13 8.91 -3.59
CA HIS A 12 -10.06 8.92 -4.72
C HIS A 12 -9.71 7.87 -5.79
N CYS A 13 -8.60 7.12 -5.63
CA CYS A 13 -8.23 6.01 -6.50
C CYS A 13 -8.86 4.69 -6.00
N PRO A 14 -9.94 4.18 -6.62
CA PRO A 14 -10.66 3.01 -6.11
C PRO A 14 -9.78 1.76 -6.04
N TRP A 15 -8.79 1.63 -6.93
CA TRP A 15 -7.84 0.52 -6.89
C TRP A 15 -6.95 0.53 -5.63
N VAL A 16 -6.55 1.70 -5.13
CA VAL A 16 -5.75 1.80 -3.89
C VAL A 16 -6.55 1.25 -2.71
N GLY A 17 -7.84 1.61 -2.62
CA GLY A 17 -8.76 1.07 -1.61
C GLY A 17 -8.93 -0.45 -1.71
N VAL A 18 -9.06 -1.00 -2.93
CA VAL A 18 -9.17 -2.45 -3.13
C VAL A 18 -7.92 -3.18 -2.64
N VAL A 19 -6.72 -2.67 -2.96
CA VAL A 19 -5.46 -3.29 -2.53
C VAL A 19 -5.30 -3.22 -1.01
N ILE A 20 -5.63 -2.09 -0.37
CA ILE A 20 -5.62 -1.95 1.09
C ILE A 20 -6.59 -2.94 1.74
N LEU A 21 -7.79 -3.10 1.19
CA LEU A 21 -8.79 -4.03 1.72
C LEU A 21 -8.30 -5.49 1.64
N ILE A 22 -7.66 -5.87 0.53
CA ILE A 22 -7.05 -7.20 0.37
C ILE A 22 -5.92 -7.41 1.39
N LEU A 23 -5.03 -6.43 1.56
CA LEU A 23 -3.94 -6.50 2.55
C LEU A 23 -4.48 -6.59 3.99
N PHE A 24 -5.54 -5.85 4.29
CA PHE A 24 -6.21 -5.90 5.59
C PHE A 24 -6.82 -7.28 5.87
N LEU A 25 -7.53 -7.86 4.89
CA LEU A 25 -8.05 -9.23 4.99
C LEU A 25 -6.93 -10.27 5.14
N ALA A 26 -5.80 -10.08 4.44
CA ALA A 26 -4.62 -10.94 4.55
C ALA A 26 -4.02 -10.92 5.96
N MET A 27 -4.17 -9.81 6.70
CA MET A 27 -3.68 -9.69 8.07
C MET A 27 -4.55 -10.44 9.11
N ILE A 28 -5.76 -10.84 8.74
CA ILE A 28 -6.66 -11.55 9.66
C ILE A 28 -6.13 -12.98 9.90
N PRO A 29 -5.96 -13.42 11.17
CA PRO A 29 -5.46 -14.74 11.55
C PRO A 29 -6.47 -15.90 11.32
N VAL A 30 -7.17 -15.92 10.19
CA VAL A 30 -8.17 -16.95 9.84
C VAL A 30 -7.68 -17.93 8.78
N TRP A 31 -6.43 -17.79 8.35
CA TRP A 31 -5.88 -18.63 7.29
C TRP A 31 -5.58 -20.04 7.81
N PRO A 32 -6.03 -21.10 7.09
CA PRO A 32 -5.82 -22.49 7.49
C PRO A 32 -4.39 -22.96 7.17
N PHE A 33 -3.38 -22.16 7.52
CA PHE A 33 -1.97 -22.52 7.35
C PHE A 33 -1.50 -23.29 8.59
N GLU A 34 -1.78 -24.59 8.58
CA GLU A 34 -1.26 -25.50 9.58
C GLU A 34 0.15 -25.97 9.20
N GLY A 35 1.09 -25.82 10.13
CA GLY A 35 2.47 -26.30 9.96
C GLY A 35 3.52 -25.35 10.51
N ASN A 36 4.69 -25.94 10.83
CA ASN A 36 5.87 -25.21 11.27
C ASN A 36 6.98 -25.38 10.24
N LEU A 37 7.59 -24.27 9.83
CA LEU A 37 8.80 -24.25 9.03
C LEU A 37 9.94 -23.75 9.91
N LEU A 38 11.00 -24.57 10.09
CA LEU A 38 12.15 -24.24 10.93
C LEU A 38 11.80 -23.84 12.39
N GLY A 39 10.73 -24.44 12.94
CA GLY A 39 10.23 -24.13 14.29
C GLY A 39 9.36 -22.87 14.39
N VAL A 40 9.17 -22.15 13.27
CA VAL A 40 8.31 -20.97 13.19
C VAL A 40 6.98 -21.36 12.53
N PRO A 41 5.82 -20.95 13.07
CA PRO A 41 4.53 -21.18 12.41
C PRO A 41 4.51 -20.54 11.02
N ILE A 42 4.03 -21.29 10.02
CA ILE A 42 3.95 -20.82 8.63
C ILE A 42 3.09 -19.56 8.52
N TRP A 43 2.03 -19.48 9.32
CA TRP A 43 1.18 -18.29 9.36
C TRP A 43 1.95 -17.02 9.80
N SER A 44 2.94 -17.14 10.69
CA SER A 44 3.79 -16.02 11.09
C SER A 44 4.69 -15.54 9.95
N MET A 45 5.21 -16.46 9.13
CA MET A 45 5.98 -16.09 7.92
C MET A 45 5.10 -15.39 6.90
N PHE A 46 3.86 -15.87 6.71
CA PHE A 46 2.89 -15.21 5.84
C PHE A 46 2.57 -13.79 6.32
N ALA A 47 2.33 -13.60 7.62
CA ALA A 47 2.09 -12.29 8.20
C ALA A 47 3.28 -11.33 7.99
N LEU A 48 4.51 -11.81 8.14
CA LEU A 48 5.72 -11.03 7.84
C LEU A 48 5.77 -10.59 6.38
N LEU A 49 5.47 -11.51 5.46
CA LEU A 49 5.45 -11.23 4.03
C LEU A 49 4.39 -10.18 3.68
N VAL A 50 3.17 -10.33 4.20
CA VAL A 50 2.08 -9.34 4.03
C VAL A 50 2.49 -7.97 4.59
N SER A 51 3.21 -7.94 5.73
CA SER A 51 3.70 -6.69 6.34
C SER A 51 4.70 -5.97 5.44
N ILE A 52 5.63 -6.72 4.83
CA ILE A 52 6.59 -6.17 3.85
C ILE A 52 5.85 -5.60 2.64
N PHE A 53 4.91 -6.36 2.06
CA PHE A 53 4.12 -5.90 0.92
C PHE A 53 3.30 -4.65 1.25
N THR A 54 2.70 -4.59 2.44
CA THR A 54 1.94 -3.42 2.90
C THR A 54 2.83 -2.18 2.99
N SER A 55 4.03 -2.32 3.57
CA SER A 55 5.00 -1.22 3.66
C SER A 55 5.41 -0.71 2.27
N PHE A 56 5.78 -1.62 1.36
CA PHE A 56 6.11 -1.25 -0.03
C PHE A 56 4.95 -0.58 -0.75
N PHE A 57 3.74 -1.10 -0.58
CA PHE A 57 2.54 -0.55 -1.19
C PHE A 57 2.25 0.87 -0.70
N ILE A 58 2.31 1.11 0.62
CA ILE A 58 2.15 2.45 1.18
C ILE A 58 3.21 3.40 0.64
N ALA A 59 4.49 3.00 0.64
CA ALA A 59 5.57 3.81 0.10
C ALA A 59 5.36 4.13 -1.39
N TYR A 60 4.90 3.16 -2.19
CA TYR A 60 4.57 3.35 -3.60
C TYR A 60 3.42 4.35 -3.77
N VAL A 61 2.33 4.20 -3.02
CA VAL A 61 1.19 5.11 -3.06
C VAL A 61 1.62 6.54 -2.73
N THR A 62 2.42 6.73 -1.68
CA THR A 62 2.95 8.04 -1.30
C THR A 62 3.86 8.65 -2.37
N LEU A 63 4.73 7.86 -3.00
CA LEU A 63 5.70 8.39 -3.98
C LEU A 63 5.14 8.58 -5.39
N ARG A 64 4.12 7.80 -5.79
CA ARG A 64 3.66 7.72 -7.19
C ARG A 64 2.23 8.17 -7.39
N VAL A 65 1.36 7.92 -6.41
CA VAL A 65 -0.08 8.18 -6.53
C VAL A 65 -0.43 9.51 -5.87
N TRP A 66 0.19 9.82 -4.73
CA TRP A 66 0.08 11.12 -4.09
C TRP A 66 0.88 12.15 -4.91
N GLN A 67 0.19 12.86 -5.80
CA GLN A 67 0.75 13.96 -6.57
C GLN A 67 0.37 15.27 -5.89
N ASP A 68 1.31 15.78 -5.08
CA ASP A 68 1.20 17.13 -4.54
C ASP A 68 1.53 18.14 -5.66
N PRO A 69 0.63 19.08 -5.99
CA PRO A 69 0.86 20.04 -7.08
C PRO A 69 2.12 20.89 -6.88
N ASP A 70 2.55 21.10 -5.64
CA ASP A 70 3.74 21.88 -5.29
C ASP A 70 5.07 21.18 -5.69
N ASN A 71 5.06 19.84 -5.84
CA ASN A 71 6.24 19.06 -6.28
C ASN A 71 6.46 19.09 -7.81
N GLU A 72 5.47 19.48 -8.61
CA GLU A 72 5.61 19.59 -10.07
C GLU A 72 6.22 20.93 -10.51
N GLU A 73 6.09 21.97 -9.69
CA GLU A 73 6.66 23.30 -9.96
C GLU A 73 8.17 23.33 -9.75
N GLU A 74 8.72 22.62 -8.77
CA GLU A 74 10.19 22.55 -8.53
C GLU A 74 10.98 21.81 -9.61
N LYS A 75 10.33 20.94 -10.40
CA LYS A 75 11.01 20.22 -11.49
C LYS A 75 11.17 21.01 -12.79
N ASN A 76 10.54 22.19 -12.89
CA ASN A 76 10.54 23.03 -14.08
C ASN A 76 11.25 24.39 -13.88
N VAL A 77 12.05 24.54 -12.83
CA VAL A 77 12.91 25.71 -12.58
C VAL A 77 14.37 25.38 -12.88
#